data_AF-A0ABD2LBM1-F1
#
_entry.id   AF-A0ABD2LBM1-F1
#
_cell.length_a   1.000
_cell.length_b   1.000
_cell.length_c   1.000
_cell.angle_alpha   90.00
_cell.angle_beta   90.00
_cell.angle_gamma   90.00
#
_symmetry.space_group_name_H-M   'P 1'
#
loop_
_entity.id
_entity.type
_entity.pdbx_description
1 polymer ?
#
loop_
_entity_poly.entity_id
_entity_poly.type
_entity_poly.pdbx_seq_one_letter_code
_entity_poly.pdbx_strand_id
1 'polypeptide(L)'
;MSTHYRTTIGLVFPDASEMADNQKDFPIPARPQGQSDSNYYRQVQSIIQDLDDESNEVNDYIAQLSDASDKWMALRTSMTGNERLSDNTAYDEFIATTPFPRVVNTLKKYERSLRTQRRKLETTIS
;
A
#
# COMPACT_ATOMS: atom_id res chain seq x y z
N MET A 1 4.84 -26.08 5.36
CA MET A 1 3.72 -25.74 4.45
C MET A 1 3.51 -24.23 4.31
N SER A 2 3.65 -23.43 5.37
CA SER A 2 3.58 -21.95 5.30
C SER A 2 4.76 -21.23 4.65
N THR A 3 5.86 -21.94 4.40
CA THR A 3 7.09 -21.36 3.84
C THR A 3 6.83 -20.58 2.57
N HIS A 4 5.94 -21.05 1.70
CA HIS A 4 5.57 -20.33 0.48
C HIS A 4 5.01 -18.93 0.78
N TYR A 5 4.07 -18.79 1.72
CA TYR A 5 3.51 -17.49 2.10
C TYR A 5 4.54 -16.57 2.73
N ARG A 6 5.42 -17.10 3.59
CA ARG A 6 6.56 -16.35 4.14
C ARG A 6 7.49 -15.84 3.05
N THR A 7 7.82 -16.67 2.06
CA THR A 7 8.66 -16.28 0.93
C THR A 7 7.98 -15.19 0.10
N THR A 8 6.70 -15.33 -0.24
CA THR A 8 5.96 -14.31 -0.99
C THR A 8 5.95 -12.98 -0.25
N ILE A 9 5.61 -12.98 1.05
CA ILE A 9 5.64 -11.76 1.87
C ILE A 9 7.06 -11.20 1.94
N GLY A 10 8.08 -12.03 2.15
CA GLY A 10 9.47 -11.61 2.23
C GLY A 10 10.02 -11.00 0.94
N LEU A 11 9.47 -11.36 -0.22
CA LEU A 11 9.82 -10.75 -1.51
C LEU A 11 9.16 -9.39 -1.72
N VAL A 12 7.91 -9.23 -1.30
CA VAL A 12 7.13 -7.99 -1.49
C VAL A 12 7.41 -6.95 -0.41
N PHE A 13 7.74 -7.41 0.80
CA PHE A 13 7.87 -6.56 1.98
C PHE A 13 8.89 -5.42 1.85
N PRO A 14 10.10 -5.60 1.28
CA PRO A 14 11.08 -4.52 1.17
C PRO A 14 10.52 -3.30 0.43
N ASP A 15 9.96 -3.52 -0.76
CA ASP A 15 9.43 -2.45 -1.61
C ASP A 15 8.18 -1.81 -0.98
N ALA A 16 7.30 -2.62 -0.40
CA ALA A 16 6.13 -2.13 0.33
C ALA A 16 6.52 -1.31 1.57
N SER A 17 7.61 -1.67 2.24
CA SER A 17 8.14 -0.91 3.39
C SER A 17 8.73 0.41 2.94
N GLU A 18 9.49 0.42 1.84
CA GLU A 18 10.03 1.65 1.26
C GLU A 18 8.90 2.60 0.85
N MET A 19 7.85 2.10 0.20
CA MET A 19 6.66 2.86 -0.14
C MET A 19 5.96 3.43 1.10
N ALA A 20 5.88 2.65 2.18
CA ALA A 20 5.27 3.10 3.43
C ALA A 20 6.07 4.21 4.13
N ASP A 21 7.39 4.20 3.98
CA ASP A 21 8.31 5.19 4.55
C ASP A 21 8.43 6.45 3.67
N ASN A 22 8.31 6.31 2.34
CA ASN A 22 8.51 7.38 1.35
C ASN A 22 7.20 7.81 0.65
N GLN A 23 6.18 8.12 1.44
CA GLN A 23 4.86 8.53 0.91
C GLN A 23 4.95 9.85 0.13
N LYS A 24 4.55 9.82 -1.15
CA LYS A 24 4.40 11.02 -1.99
C LYS A 24 3.17 11.83 -1.60
N ASP A 25 3.26 13.15 -1.77
CA ASP A 25 2.15 14.08 -1.59
C ASP A 25 1.81 14.76 -2.92
N PHE A 26 0.52 14.91 -3.20
CA PHE A 26 -0.01 15.48 -4.44
C PHE A 26 -0.87 16.71 -4.13
N PRO A 27 -0.23 17.85 -3.76
CA PRO A 27 -0.93 19.06 -3.40
C PRO A 27 -1.58 19.73 -4.63
N ILE A 28 -2.57 20.60 -4.36
CA ILE A 28 -3.13 21.46 -5.39
C ILE A 28 -2.03 22.40 -5.90
N PRO A 29 -1.76 22.46 -7.22
CA PRO A 29 -0.72 23.34 -7.75
C PRO A 29 -1.09 24.80 -7.51
N ALA A 30 -0.10 25.63 -7.19
CA ALA A 30 -0.31 27.07 -7.16
C ALA A 30 -0.69 27.57 -8.56
N ARG A 31 -1.61 28.54 -8.63
CA ARG A 31 -2.01 29.18 -9.88
C ARG A 31 -1.31 30.54 -10.02
N PRO A 32 -0.26 30.68 -10.85
CA PRO A 32 0.37 31.96 -11.08
C PRO A 32 -0.61 32.99 -11.65
N GLN A 33 -0.42 34.25 -11.29
CA GLN A 33 -1.16 35.36 -11.88
C GLN A 33 -0.94 35.37 -13.40
N GLY A 34 -2.03 35.39 -14.17
CA GLY A 34 -1.99 35.36 -15.63
C GLY A 34 -1.94 33.97 -16.27
N GLN A 35 -1.89 32.88 -15.50
CA GLN A 35 -2.04 31.53 -16.07
C GLN A 35 -3.48 31.32 -16.56
N SER A 36 -3.61 30.87 -17.81
CA SER A 36 -4.91 30.49 -18.39
C SER A 36 -5.52 29.31 -17.64
N ASP A 37 -6.85 29.29 -17.54
CA ASP A 37 -7.58 28.17 -16.94
C ASP A 37 -7.21 26.84 -17.61
N SER A 38 -7.06 26.84 -18.94
CA SER A 38 -6.70 25.64 -19.71
C SER A 38 -5.34 25.03 -19.31
N ASN A 39 -4.33 25.87 -19.05
CA ASN A 39 -3.01 25.40 -18.66
C ASN A 39 -3.00 24.94 -17.20
N TYR A 40 -3.74 25.64 -16.33
CA TYR A 40 -3.93 25.24 -14.94
C TYR A 40 -4.66 23.88 -14.84
N TYR A 41 -5.74 23.68 -15.59
CA TYR A 41 -6.49 22.41 -15.60
C TYR A 41 -5.68 21.25 -16.15
N ARG A 42 -4.88 21.44 -17.20
CA ARG A 42 -3.96 20.41 -17.69
C ARG A 42 -2.94 20.00 -16.63
N GLN A 43 -2.41 20.96 -15.88
CA GLN A 43 -1.49 20.69 -14.79
C GLN A 43 -2.16 19.87 -13.68
N VAL A 44 -3.37 20.25 -13.26
CA VAL A 44 -4.13 19.48 -12.26
C VAL A 44 -4.44 18.06 -12.76
N GLN A 45 -4.83 17.90 -14.03
CA GLN A 45 -5.08 16.58 -14.62
C GLN A 45 -3.83 15.69 -14.64
N SER A 46 -2.64 16.26 -14.92
CA SER A 46 -1.38 15.52 -14.83
C SER A 46 -1.12 15.03 -13.41
N ILE A 47 -1.34 15.88 -12.40
CA ILE A 47 -1.16 15.50 -10.99
C ILE A 47 -2.16 14.40 -10.59
N ILE A 48 -3.40 14.45 -11.09
CA ILE A 48 -4.38 13.38 -10.85
C ILE A 48 -3.90 12.06 -11.45
N GLN A 49 -3.33 12.08 -12.66
CA GLN A 49 -2.78 10.87 -13.28
C GLN A 49 -1.63 10.28 -12.46
N ASP A 50 -0.67 11.12 -12.05
CA ASP A 50 0.46 10.67 -11.22
C ASP A 50 -0.02 10.10 -9.87
N LEU A 51 -1.06 10.71 -9.28
CA LEU A 51 -1.71 10.23 -8.06
C LEU A 51 -2.40 8.88 -8.28
N ASP A 52 -3.12 8.72 -9.38
CA ASP A 52 -3.82 7.47 -9.71
C ASP A 52 -2.82 6.32 -9.92
N ASP A 53 -1.69 6.59 -10.57
CA ASP A 53 -0.60 5.63 -10.74
C ASP A 53 0.00 5.20 -9.38
N GLU A 54 0.29 6.17 -8.50
CA GLU A 54 0.76 5.89 -7.13
C GLU A 54 -0.27 5.08 -6.32
N SER A 55 -1.55 5.46 -6.44
CA SER A 55 -2.66 4.78 -5.74
C SER A 55 -2.80 3.33 -6.20
N ASN A 56 -2.59 3.05 -7.49
CA ASN A 56 -2.60 1.69 -8.01
C ASN A 56 -1.45 0.87 -7.43
N GLU A 57 -0.24 1.43 -7.41
CA GLU A 57 0.94 0.75 -6.85
C GLU A 57 0.76 0.44 -5.35
N VAL A 58 0.27 1.42 -4.57
CA VAL A 58 -0.03 1.22 -3.13
C VAL A 58 -1.08 0.12 -2.93
N ASN A 59 -2.11 0.09 -3.77
CA ASN A 59 -3.14 -0.95 -3.70
C ASN A 59 -2.59 -2.35 -4.05
N ASP A 60 -1.69 -2.44 -5.02
CA ASP A 60 -1.05 -3.70 -5.39
C ASP A 60 -0.21 -4.27 -4.24
N TYR A 61 0.55 -3.44 -3.53
CA TYR A 61 1.29 -3.88 -2.33
C TYR A 61 0.34 -4.32 -1.21
N ILE A 62 -0.74 -3.56 -0.96
CA ILE A 62 -1.75 -3.94 0.04
C ILE A 62 -2.36 -5.29 -0.31
N ALA A 63 -2.73 -5.50 -1.58
CA ALA A 63 -3.37 -6.72 -2.06
C ALA A 63 -2.44 -7.93 -1.91
N GLN A 64 -1.20 -7.84 -2.40
CA GLN A 64 -0.23 -8.93 -2.33
C GLN A 64 0.10 -9.36 -0.90
N LEU A 65 0.35 -8.38 -0.01
CA LEU A 65 0.65 -8.67 1.39
C LEU A 65 -0.57 -9.24 2.14
N SER A 66 -1.76 -8.69 1.88
CA SER A 66 -2.99 -9.14 2.55
C SER A 66 -3.40 -10.54 2.09
N ASP A 67 -3.36 -10.82 0.78
CA ASP A 67 -3.71 -12.13 0.22
C ASP A 67 -2.78 -13.24 0.74
N ALA A 68 -1.46 -13.01 0.73
CA ALA A 68 -0.52 -13.99 1.26
C ALA A 68 -0.70 -14.21 2.78
N SER A 69 -0.96 -13.13 3.52
CA SER A 69 -1.26 -13.20 4.96
C SER A 69 -2.54 -13.98 5.25
N ASP A 70 -3.62 -13.68 4.55
CA ASP A 70 -4.93 -14.30 4.77
C ASP A 70 -4.88 -15.80 4.44
N LYS A 71 -4.21 -16.18 3.34
CA LYS A 71 -3.98 -17.58 2.98
C LYS A 71 -3.13 -18.32 4.00
N TRP A 72 -2.11 -17.67 4.58
CA TRP A 72 -1.33 -18.26 5.65
C TRP A 72 -2.19 -18.45 6.91
N MET A 73 -2.96 -17.45 7.32
CA MET A 73 -3.85 -17.57 8.48
C MET A 73 -4.89 -18.67 8.28
N ALA A 74 -5.46 -18.82 7.08
CA ALA A 74 -6.37 -19.91 6.75
C ALA A 74 -5.70 -21.29 6.79
N LEU A 75 -4.45 -21.41 6.31
CA LEU A 75 -3.69 -22.65 6.46
C LEU A 75 -3.48 -22.97 7.95
N ARG A 76 -3.12 -21.96 8.74
CA ARG A 76 -2.79 -22.10 10.16
C ARG A 76 -4.00 -22.52 11.00
N THR A 77 -5.21 -22.11 10.63
CA THR A 77 -6.44 -22.58 11.29
C THR A 77 -6.75 -24.05 10.98
N SER A 78 -6.30 -24.59 9.84
CA SER A 78 -6.46 -26.00 9.46
C SER A 78 -5.40 -26.94 10.06
N MET A 79 -4.28 -26.41 10.55
CA MET A 79 -3.21 -27.21 11.16
C MET A 79 -3.55 -27.67 12.58
N THR A 80 -3.05 -28.86 12.94
CA THR A 80 -3.23 -29.45 14.28
C THR A 80 -1.91 -30.01 14.84
N GLY A 81 -1.87 -30.26 16.15
CA GLY A 81 -0.72 -30.91 16.81
C GLY A 81 0.62 -30.18 16.61
N ASN A 82 1.68 -30.96 16.35
CA ASN A 82 3.05 -30.46 16.23
C ASN A 82 3.25 -29.53 15.03
N GLU A 83 2.48 -29.72 13.95
CA GLU A 83 2.57 -28.86 12.76
C GLU A 83 2.16 -27.43 13.08
N ARG A 84 1.07 -27.26 13.84
CA ARG A 84 0.60 -25.94 14.28
C ARG A 84 1.59 -25.26 15.23
N LEU A 85 2.19 -26.02 16.15
CA LEU A 85 3.19 -25.47 17.08
C LEU A 85 4.41 -24.95 16.32
N SER A 86 4.94 -25.73 15.38
CA SER A 86 6.07 -25.30 14.54
C SER A 86 5.72 -24.10 13.67
N ASP A 87 4.51 -24.05 13.10
CA ASP A 87 4.07 -22.93 12.27
C ASP A 87 3.90 -21.63 13.07
N ASN A 88 3.38 -21.73 14.31
CA ASN A 88 3.25 -20.58 15.20
C ASN A 88 4.61 -19.95 15.50
N THR A 89 5.60 -20.77 15.88
CA THR A 89 6.96 -20.29 16.16
C THR A 89 7.56 -19.63 14.91
N ALA A 90 7.42 -20.28 13.75
CA ALA A 90 7.85 -19.74 12.47
C ALA A 90 7.17 -18.40 12.09
N TYR A 91 5.90 -18.23 12.45
CA TYR A 91 5.15 -16.99 12.25
C TYR A 91 5.68 -15.88 13.16
N ASP A 92 5.85 -16.17 14.44
CA ASP A 92 6.30 -15.19 15.43
C ASP A 92 7.72 -14.68 15.12
N GLU A 93 8.64 -15.58 14.74
CA GLU A 93 9.99 -15.24 14.28
C GLU A 93 9.97 -14.37 13.00
N PHE A 94 9.09 -14.71 12.06
CA PHE A 94 8.98 -13.98 10.81
C PHE A 94 8.43 -12.57 11.01
N ILE A 95 7.36 -12.40 11.81
CA ILE A 95 6.79 -11.08 12.11
C ILE A 95 7.77 -10.18 12.87
N ALA A 96 8.61 -10.76 13.72
CA ALA A 96 9.62 -9.99 14.46
C ALA A 96 10.65 -9.32 13.54
N THR A 97 10.97 -9.94 12.41
CA THR A 97 11.94 -9.43 11.41
C THR A 97 11.27 -8.74 10.23
N THR A 98 10.04 -9.12 9.91
CA THR A 98 9.26 -8.66 8.76
C THR A 98 7.88 -8.18 9.25
N PRO A 99 7.78 -6.96 9.83
CA PRO A 99 6.55 -6.43 10.42
C PRO A 99 5.52 -5.98 9.36
N PHE A 100 5.23 -6.83 8.37
CA PHE A 100 4.32 -6.54 7.26
C PHE A 100 2.90 -6.10 7.69
N PRO A 101 2.28 -6.57 8.79
CA PRO A 101 0.96 -6.09 9.17
C PRO A 101 0.97 -4.60 9.53
N ARG A 102 2.07 -4.10 10.09
CA ARG A 102 2.26 -2.67 10.35
C ARG A 102 2.36 -1.90 9.04
N VAL A 103 3.17 -2.38 8.10
CA VAL A 103 3.34 -1.78 6.76
C VAL A 103 2.01 -1.72 6.01
N VAL A 104 1.24 -2.81 5.97
CA VAL A 104 -0.11 -2.83 5.36
C VAL A 104 -1.02 -1.78 5.97
N ASN A 105 -1.01 -1.63 7.30
CA ASN A 105 -1.82 -0.61 7.96
C ASN A 105 -1.39 0.82 7.62
N THR A 106 -0.09 1.06 7.47
CA THR A 106 0.45 2.34 6.99
C THR A 106 0.01 2.61 5.55
N LEU A 107 0.17 1.65 4.65
CA LEU A 107 -0.26 1.77 3.25
C LEU A 107 -1.77 2.03 3.11
N LYS A 108 -2.61 1.35 3.91
CA LYS A 108 -4.07 1.64 3.97
C LYS A 108 -4.40 3.06 4.44
N LYS A 109 -3.57 3.64 5.32
CA LYS A 109 -3.71 5.06 5.70
C LYS A 109 -3.25 5.97 4.56
N TYR A 110 -2.17 5.60 3.89
CA TYR A 110 -1.65 6.35 2.75
C TYR A 110 -2.65 6.40 1.60
N GLU A 111 -3.22 5.26 1.21
CA GLU A 111 -4.25 5.16 0.17
C GLU A 111 -5.51 6.00 0.50
N ARG A 112 -5.92 6.07 1.78
CA ARG A 112 -6.96 7.02 2.24
C ARG A 112 -6.56 8.49 2.02
N SER A 113 -5.29 8.83 2.24
CA SER A 113 -4.76 10.17 1.97
C SER A 113 -4.82 10.49 0.48
N LEU A 114 -4.34 9.58 -0.38
CA LEU A 114 -4.39 9.72 -1.84
C LEU A 114 -5.81 9.96 -2.34
N ARG A 115 -6.80 9.16 -1.91
CA ARG A 115 -8.21 9.40 -2.25
C ARG A 115 -8.71 10.78 -1.81
N THR A 116 -8.23 11.28 -0.67
CA THR A 116 -8.61 12.61 -0.18
C THR A 116 -7.98 13.71 -1.04
N GLN A 117 -6.72 13.55 -1.44
CA GLN A 117 -6.01 14.49 -2.31
C GLN A 117 -6.65 14.52 -3.70
N ARG A 118 -6.98 13.35 -4.26
CA ARG A 118 -7.69 13.21 -5.54
C ARG A 118 -8.99 14.01 -5.56
N ARG A 119 -9.84 13.85 -4.54
CA ARG A 119 -11.10 14.61 -4.42
C ARG A 119 -10.86 16.12 -4.41
N LYS A 120 -9.83 16.59 -3.70
CA LYS A 120 -9.47 18.01 -3.67
C LYS A 120 -9.06 18.52 -5.05
N LEU A 121 -8.24 17.76 -5.78
CA LEU A 121 -7.83 18.10 -7.14
C LEU A 121 -9.01 18.08 -8.12
N GLU A 122 -9.93 17.11 -8.01
CA GLU A 122 -11.13 17.08 -8.85
C GLU A 122 -12.02 18.30 -8.60
N THR A 123 -12.19 18.72 -7.33
CA THR A 123 -12.98 19.92 -7.00
C THR A 123 -12.39 21.22 -7.52
N THR A 124 -11.09 21.28 -7.87
CA THR A 124 -10.47 22.51 -8.40
C THR A 124 -10.65 22.68 -9.91
N ILE A 125 -11.08 21.62 -10.61
CA ILE A 125 -11.32 21.61 -12.05
C ILE A 125 -12.77 21.27 -12.43
N SER A 126 -13.62 21.02 -11.43
CA SER A 126 -15.08 20.85 -11.57
C SER A 126 -15.77 22.21 -11.64
#